data_AF-A0A9Q3CAD8-F1
#
_entry.id   AF-A0A9Q3CAD8-F1
#
_cell.length_a   1.000
_cell.length_b   1.000
_cell.length_c   1.000
_cell.angle_alpha   90.00
_cell.angle_beta   90.00
_cell.angle_gamma   90.00
#
_symmetry.space_group_name_H-M   'P 1'
#
loop_
_entity.id
_entity.type
_entity.pdbx_description
1 polymer ?
#
loop_
_entity_poly.entity_id
_entity_poly.type
_entity_poly.pdbx_seq_one_letter_code
_entity_poly.pdbx_strand_id
1 'polypeptide(L)'
;MKITNLDENAFIQDIQQYFARDIQSNTQQAKEKIDKDAEWISNTLKDAYLKQGKWVNANTNKEKSWWDKKVLNPIVKQRNRARRWMLLNRSIEANNCYQQWQQIFKAKVKDFKKNH
;
A
#
# COMPACT_ATOMS: atom_id res chain seq x y z
N MET A 1 -62.69 31.99 0.68
CA MET A 1 -62.00 31.54 1.90
C MET A 1 -60.67 32.28 1.98
N LYS A 2 -60.54 33.29 2.84
CA LYS A 2 -59.26 33.99 3.06
C LYS A 2 -58.51 33.25 4.16
N ILE A 3 -57.32 32.75 3.86
CA ILE A 3 -56.42 32.16 4.86
C ILE A 3 -56.02 33.31 5.79
N THR A 4 -56.61 33.36 6.99
CA THR A 4 -56.27 34.35 8.02
C THR A 4 -55.26 33.74 8.97
N ASN A 5 -54.14 34.44 9.15
CA ASN A 5 -53.04 34.17 10.09
C ASN A 5 -52.25 32.89 9.83
N LEU A 6 -51.36 32.96 8.84
CA LEU A 6 -50.19 32.09 8.80
C LEU A 6 -49.27 32.53 9.95
N ASP A 7 -48.99 31.66 10.91
CA ASP A 7 -47.97 31.92 11.93
C ASP A 7 -46.60 31.78 11.25
N GLU A 8 -46.05 32.92 10.83
CA GLU A 8 -44.74 33.00 10.16
C GLU A 8 -43.64 32.35 11.00
N ASN A 9 -43.73 32.39 12.33
CA ASN A 9 -42.72 31.78 13.19
C ASN A 9 -42.80 30.25 13.15
N ALA A 10 -44.01 29.69 13.19
CA ALA A 10 -44.23 28.26 13.06
C ALA A 10 -43.76 27.75 11.68
N PHE A 11 -44.08 28.50 10.62
CA PHE A 11 -43.64 28.17 9.26
C PHE A 11 -42.12 28.21 9.10
N ILE A 12 -41.46 29.24 9.63
CA ILE A 12 -39.99 29.35 9.62
C ILE A 12 -39.35 28.20 10.40
N GLN A 13 -39.91 27.83 11.55
CA GLN A 13 -39.42 26.69 12.34
C GLN A 13 -39.52 25.37 11.57
N ASP A 14 -40.65 25.10 10.92
CA ASP A 14 -40.84 23.86 10.15
C ASP A 14 -39.85 23.77 8.98
N ILE A 15 -39.61 24.89 8.28
CA ILE A 15 -38.62 24.95 7.21
C ILE A 15 -37.21 24.67 7.75
N GLN A 16 -36.83 25.29 8.87
CA GLN A 16 -35.52 25.09 9.48
C GLN A 16 -35.31 23.63 9.91
N GLN A 17 -36.33 23.00 10.50
CA GLN A 17 -36.28 21.60 10.90
C GLN A 17 -36.19 20.66 9.69
N TYR A 18 -36.90 20.95 8.62
CA TYR A 18 -36.83 20.18 7.37
C TYR A 18 -35.41 20.21 6.80
N PHE A 19 -34.82 21.40 6.63
CA PHE A 19 -33.46 21.52 6.10
C PHE A 19 -32.41 20.91 7.04
N ALA A 20 -32.54 21.06 8.35
CA ALA A 20 -31.63 20.43 9.31
C ALA A 20 -31.63 18.90 9.17
N ARG A 21 -32.80 18.28 9.03
CA ARG A 21 -32.93 16.83 8.82
C ARG A 21 -32.34 16.39 7.49
N ASP A 22 -32.65 17.10 6.41
CA ASP A 22 -32.19 16.74 5.05
C ASP A 22 -30.66 16.87 4.91
N ILE A 23 -30.07 17.93 5.47
CA ILE A 23 -28.62 18.10 5.54
C ILE A 23 -27.98 16.98 6.35
N GLN A 24 -28.57 16.60 7.48
CA GLN A 24 -28.03 15.56 8.35
C GLN A 24 -28.11 14.17 7.71
N SER A 25 -29.21 13.84 7.02
CA SER A 25 -29.32 12.57 6.27
C SER A 25 -28.34 12.49 5.11
N ASN A 26 -28.17 13.58 4.35
CA ASN A 26 -27.21 13.62 3.24
C ASN A 26 -25.76 13.51 3.74
N THR A 27 -25.44 14.15 4.86
CA THR A 27 -24.11 14.06 5.47
C THR A 27 -23.81 12.65 5.96
N GLN A 28 -24.79 11.98 6.56
CA GLN A 28 -24.66 10.61 7.03
C GLN A 28 -24.48 9.62 5.87
N GLN A 29 -25.26 9.76 4.79
CA GLN A 29 -25.09 8.95 3.57
C GLN A 29 -23.73 9.16 2.91
N ALA A 30 -23.24 10.39 2.84
CA ALA A 30 -21.91 10.69 2.31
C ALA A 30 -20.81 10.03 3.14
N LYS A 31 -20.94 10.07 4.48
CA LYS A 31 -20.00 9.42 5.39
C LYS A 31 -19.98 7.91 5.22
N GLU A 32 -21.14 7.26 5.16
CA GLU A 32 -21.25 5.81 4.95
C GLU A 32 -20.66 5.37 3.61
N LYS A 33 -20.82 6.20 2.56
CA LYS A 33 -20.20 5.94 1.26
C LYS A 33 -18.68 6.02 1.36
N ILE A 34 -18.13 7.03 2.02
CA ILE A 34 -16.68 7.19 2.22
C ILE A 34 -16.11 5.99 2.98
N ASP A 35 -16.78 5.54 4.05
CA ASP A 35 -16.33 4.41 4.84
C ASP A 35 -16.32 3.11 4.01
N LYS A 36 -17.36 2.87 3.20
CA LYS A 36 -17.41 1.73 2.27
C LYS A 36 -16.32 1.79 1.20
N ASP A 37 -16.10 2.95 0.61
CA ASP A 37 -15.05 3.15 -0.40
C ASP A 37 -13.66 2.89 0.22
N ALA A 38 -13.42 3.39 1.45
CA ALA A 38 -12.18 3.17 2.18
C ALA A 38 -11.94 1.69 2.53
N GLU A 39 -12.99 0.98 2.95
CA GLU A 39 -12.93 -0.46 3.21
C GLU A 39 -12.61 -1.25 1.93
N TRP A 40 -13.29 -0.93 0.83
CA TRP A 40 -13.07 -1.57 -0.47
C TRP A 40 -11.63 -1.36 -0.97
N ILE A 41 -11.11 -0.14 -0.90
CA ILE A 41 -9.72 0.18 -1.28
C ILE A 41 -8.74 -0.61 -0.39
N SER A 42 -8.96 -0.60 0.92
CA SER A 42 -8.07 -1.27 1.89
C SER A 42 -8.01 -2.77 1.64
N ASN A 43 -9.16 -3.41 1.41
CA ASN A 43 -9.24 -4.83 1.12
C ASN A 43 -8.60 -5.17 -0.24
N THR A 44 -8.84 -4.35 -1.27
CA THR A 44 -8.25 -4.54 -2.60
C THR A 44 -6.72 -4.44 -2.55
N LEU A 45 -6.18 -3.46 -1.83
CA LEU A 45 -4.74 -3.29 -1.63
C LEU A 45 -4.14 -4.45 -0.84
N LYS A 46 -4.81 -4.90 0.22
CA LYS A 46 -4.40 -6.07 1.01
C LYS A 46 -4.35 -7.33 0.15
N ASP A 47 -5.36 -7.56 -0.67
CA ASP A 47 -5.42 -8.71 -1.57
C ASP A 47 -4.35 -8.65 -2.65
N ALA A 48 -4.13 -7.48 -3.25
CA ALA A 48 -3.04 -7.27 -4.20
C ALA A 48 -1.68 -7.55 -3.55
N TYR A 49 -1.45 -7.05 -2.33
CA TYR A 49 -0.25 -7.31 -1.56
C TYR A 49 -0.06 -8.79 -1.25
N LEU A 50 -1.12 -9.49 -0.80
CA LEU A 50 -1.07 -10.93 -0.50
C LEU A 50 -0.83 -11.77 -1.76
N LYS A 51 -1.46 -11.43 -2.89
CA LYS A 51 -1.23 -12.11 -4.18
C LYS A 51 0.21 -11.92 -4.66
N GLN A 52 0.77 -10.73 -4.52
CA GLN A 52 2.17 -10.46 -4.84
C GLN A 52 3.13 -11.12 -3.83
N GLY A 53 2.76 -11.19 -2.55
CA GLY A 53 3.54 -11.83 -1.49
C GLY A 53 3.61 -13.36 -1.64
N LYS A 54 2.52 -14.01 -2.09
CA LYS A 54 2.48 -15.46 -2.36
C LYS A 54 3.45 -15.91 -3.47
N TRP A 55 3.86 -15.02 -4.38
CA TRP A 55 4.94 -15.31 -5.34
C TRP A 55 6.31 -15.49 -4.69
N VAL A 56 6.49 -15.07 -3.43
CA VAL A 56 7.70 -15.24 -2.63
C VAL A 56 7.53 -16.33 -1.57
N ASN A 57 6.61 -17.28 -1.76
CA ASN A 57 6.75 -18.56 -1.08
C ASN A 57 7.98 -19.26 -1.70
N ALA A 58 9.12 -19.04 -1.07
CA ALA A 58 10.38 -19.70 -1.36
C ALA A 58 10.12 -21.21 -1.35
N ASN A 59 9.96 -21.77 -2.54
CA ASN A 59 9.85 -23.20 -2.70
C ASN A 59 11.20 -23.78 -2.27
N THR A 60 11.28 -24.26 -1.04
CA THR A 60 12.52 -24.78 -0.42
C THR A 60 13.10 -25.92 -1.23
N ASN A 61 12.28 -26.64 -2.00
CA ASN A 61 12.72 -27.70 -2.91
C ASN A 61 13.43 -27.18 -4.17
N LYS A 62 13.38 -25.88 -4.47
CA LYS A 62 14.08 -25.25 -5.61
C LYS A 62 15.35 -24.50 -5.18
N GLU A 63 15.67 -24.50 -3.90
CA GLU A 63 16.90 -23.89 -3.43
C GLU A 63 18.08 -24.75 -3.83
N LYS A 64 19.06 -24.13 -4.46
CA LYS A 64 20.25 -24.84 -4.92
C LYS A 64 21.00 -25.33 -3.69
N SER A 65 21.56 -26.54 -3.75
CA SER A 65 22.32 -27.14 -2.64
C SER A 65 23.46 -26.25 -2.14
N TRP A 66 24.05 -25.44 -3.03
CA TRP A 66 25.10 -24.46 -2.71
C TRP A 66 24.59 -23.14 -2.11
N TRP A 67 23.27 -22.95 -2.00
CA TRP A 67 22.68 -21.71 -1.52
C TRP A 67 22.57 -21.70 0.01
N ASP A 68 23.48 -21.01 0.69
CA ASP A 68 23.35 -20.73 2.12
C ASP A 68 22.53 -19.46 2.36
N LYS A 69 21.32 -19.63 2.89
CA LYS A 69 20.42 -18.54 3.28
C LYS A 69 21.02 -17.59 4.30
N LYS A 70 21.76 -18.10 5.29
CA LYS A 70 22.28 -17.29 6.39
C LYS A 70 23.30 -16.27 5.89
N VAL A 71 24.05 -16.65 4.86
CA VAL A 71 25.10 -15.80 4.27
C VAL A 71 24.60 -14.99 3.08
N LEU A 72 23.85 -15.60 2.15
CA LEU A 72 23.44 -14.93 0.91
C LEU A 72 22.23 -14.01 1.07
N ASN A 73 21.28 -14.31 1.96
CA ASN A 73 20.07 -13.49 2.11
C ASN A 73 20.36 -12.05 2.58
N PRO A 74 21.25 -11.81 3.58
CA PRO A 74 21.63 -10.45 3.95
C PRO A 74 22.22 -9.67 2.78
N ILE A 75 23.08 -10.30 1.98
CA ILE A 75 23.70 -9.66 0.80
C ILE A 75 22.65 -9.34 -0.26
N VAL A 76 21.73 -10.26 -0.55
CA VAL A 76 20.62 -10.04 -1.49
C VAL A 76 19.72 -8.90 -1.00
N LYS A 77 19.44 -8.81 0.30
CA LYS A 77 18.65 -7.73 0.89
C LYS A 77 19.30 -6.37 0.66
N GLN A 78 20.60 -6.25 0.94
CA GLN A 78 21.33 -4.99 0.73
C GLN A 78 21.45 -4.62 -0.75
N ARG A 79 21.73 -5.59 -1.62
CA ARG A 79 21.73 -5.38 -3.07
C ARG A 79 20.37 -4.90 -3.58
N ASN A 80 19.28 -5.51 -3.13
CA ASN A 80 17.93 -5.12 -3.55
C ASN A 80 17.57 -3.73 -3.02
N ARG A 81 18.00 -3.36 -1.81
CA ARG A 81 17.87 -1.99 -1.28
C ARG A 81 18.63 -0.99 -2.15
N ALA A 82 19.90 -1.28 -2.48
CA ALA A 82 20.70 -0.43 -3.37
C ALA A 82 20.09 -0.32 -4.77
N ARG A 83 19.54 -1.41 -5.31
CA ARG A 83 18.81 -1.40 -6.59
C ARG A 83 17.59 -0.48 -6.56
N ARG A 84 16.78 -0.55 -5.50
CA ARG A 84 15.62 0.36 -5.35
C ARG A 84 16.08 1.82 -5.28
N TRP A 85 17.14 2.09 -4.53
CA TRP A 85 17.70 3.44 -4.44
C TRP A 85 18.21 3.93 -5.80
N MET A 86 18.93 3.10 -6.56
CA MET A 86 19.38 3.40 -7.92
C MET A 86 18.22 3.73 -8.86
N LEU A 87 17.13 2.94 -8.82
CA LEU A 87 15.96 3.15 -9.68
C LEU A 87 15.21 4.45 -9.36
N LEU A 88 15.14 4.82 -8.08
CA LEU A 88 14.44 6.03 -7.62
C LEU A 88 15.27 7.30 -7.80
N ASN A 89 16.54 7.27 -7.40
CA ASN A 89 17.37 8.49 -7.33
C ASN A 89 18.13 8.77 -8.63
N ARG A 90 18.36 7.75 -9.48
CA ARG A 90 19.07 7.83 -10.77
C ARG A 90 20.44 8.55 -10.74
N SER A 91 21.05 8.68 -9.56
CA SER A 91 22.35 9.33 -9.38
C SER A 91 23.51 8.35 -9.61
N ILE A 92 24.70 8.90 -9.84
CA ILE A 92 25.93 8.12 -10.06
C ILE A 92 26.28 7.34 -8.78
N GLU A 93 26.10 7.95 -7.61
CA GLU A 93 26.35 7.35 -6.30
C GLU A 93 25.42 6.15 -6.07
N ALA A 94 24.15 6.29 -6.44
CA ALA A 94 23.18 5.21 -6.29
C ALA A 94 23.48 4.04 -7.23
N ASN A 95 23.94 4.31 -8.46
CA ASN A 95 24.43 3.29 -9.37
C ASN A 95 25.68 2.60 -8.82
N ASN A 96 26.68 3.36 -8.38
CA ASN A 96 27.92 2.84 -7.80
C ASN A 96 27.64 1.93 -6.58
N CYS A 97 26.73 2.35 -5.70
CA CYS A 97 26.33 1.54 -4.56
C CYS A 97 25.70 0.20 -4.99
N TYR A 98 24.81 0.21 -5.98
CA TYR A 98 24.26 -1.04 -6.52
C TYR A 98 25.35 -1.93 -7.15
N GLN A 99 26.27 -1.35 -7.93
CA GLN A 99 27.36 -2.11 -8.55
C GLN A 99 28.26 -2.76 -7.49
N GLN A 100 28.61 -2.05 -6.42
CA GLN A 100 29.39 -2.62 -5.31
C GLN A 100 28.71 -3.85 -4.71
N TRP A 101 27.43 -3.72 -4.33
CA TRP A 101 26.67 -4.85 -3.78
C TRP A 101 26.50 -6.00 -4.78
N GLN A 102 26.36 -5.69 -6.07
CA GLN A 102 26.29 -6.70 -7.12
C GLN A 102 27.60 -7.47 -7.28
N GLN A 103 28.76 -6.79 -7.18
CA GLN A 103 30.07 -7.45 -7.21
C GLN A 103 30.28 -8.36 -6.00
N ILE A 104 29.97 -7.87 -4.79
CA ILE A 104 30.03 -8.66 -3.55
C ILE A 104 29.17 -9.92 -3.66
N PHE A 105 27.94 -9.78 -4.17
CA PHE A 105 27.03 -10.90 -4.38
C PHE A 105 27.62 -11.92 -5.38
N LYS A 106 28.14 -11.47 -6.52
CA LYS A 106 28.75 -12.36 -7.53
C LYS A 106 29.96 -13.10 -6.97
N ALA A 107 30.83 -12.41 -6.23
CA ALA A 107 32.00 -13.00 -5.60
C ALA A 107 31.58 -14.11 -4.62
N LYS A 108 30.65 -13.82 -3.71
CA LYS A 108 30.17 -14.83 -2.76
C LYS A 108 29.47 -15.99 -3.44
N VAL A 109 28.60 -15.77 -4.42
CA VAL A 109 27.99 -16.88 -5.18
C VAL A 109 29.05 -17.75 -5.86
N LYS A 110 30.13 -17.16 -6.37
CA LYS A 110 31.24 -17.91 -6.98
C LYS A 110 31.98 -18.77 -5.95
N ASP A 111 32.23 -18.25 -4.75
CA ASP A 111 32.86 -19.01 -3.67
C ASP A 111 31.99 -20.20 -3.24
N PHE A 112 30.70 -19.96 -3.04
CA PHE A 112 29.75 -21.01 -2.64
C PHE A 112 29.62 -22.11 -3.69
N LYS A 113 29.63 -21.76 -4.98
CA LYS A 113 29.61 -22.74 -6.08
C LYS A 113 30.90 -23.56 -6.23
N LYS A 114 32.02 -23.10 -5.66
CA LYS A 114 33.29 -23.84 -5.71
C LYS A 114 33.45 -24.77 -4.51
N ASN A 115 32.85 -24.41 -3.38
CA ASN A 115 32.96 -25.13 -2.11
C ASN A 115 31.85 -26.19 -1.92
N HIS A 116 30.98 -26.36 -2.92
CA HIS A 116 29.89 -27.34 -3.00
C HIS A 116 29.96 -28.04 -4.35
#